data_AF-A3WGI8-F1
#
_entry.id   AF-A3WGI8-F1
#
_cell.length_a   1.000
_cell.length_b   1.000
_cell.length_c   1.000
_cell.angle_alpha   90.00
_cell.angle_beta   90.00
_cell.angle_gamma   90.00
#
_symmetry.space_group_name_H-M   'P 1'
#
loop_
_entity.id
_entity.type
_entity.pdbx_description
1 polymer ?
#
loop_
_entity_poly.entity_id
_entity_poly.type
_entity_poly.pdbx_seq_one_letter_code
_entity_poly.pdbx_strand_id
1 'polypeptide(L)' 'MKTRPAICNRKKRFATREEAEEAAARAPFTLRAYKCSLCHRFHLTSRTKGMKLPVHELDRPE' A
#
# COMPACT_ATOMS: atom_id res chain seq x y z
N MET A 1 -7.37 10.95 5.22
CA MET A 1 -6.26 11.17 4.26
C MET A 1 -6.86 11.72 2.98
N LYS A 2 -6.77 13.03 2.71
CA LYS A 2 -7.39 13.65 1.52
C LYS A 2 -6.55 13.28 0.30
N THR A 3 -6.90 12.19 -0.37
CA THR A 3 -6.22 11.73 -1.58
C THR A 3 -6.52 12.76 -2.67
N ARG A 4 -5.50 13.48 -3.16
CA ARG A 4 -5.65 14.39 -4.32
C ARG A 4 -5.35 13.61 -5.60
N PRO A 5 -6.04 13.87 -6.72
CA PRO A 5 -5.78 13.18 -7.99
C PRO A 5 -4.33 13.35 -8.46
N ALA A 6 -3.72 14.52 -8.24
CA ALA A 6 -2.31 14.77 -8.52
C ALA A 6 -1.34 13.86 -7.73
N ILE A 7 -1.71 13.44 -6.50
CA ILE A 7 -0.92 12.51 -5.69
C ILE A 7 -1.16 11.08 -6.17
N CYS A 8 -2.41 10.74 -6.50
CA CYS A 8 -2.79 9.44 -7.06
C CYS A 8 -2.12 9.16 -8.42
N ASN A 9 -1.92 10.18 -9.27
CA ASN A 9 -1.16 10.06 -10.51
C ASN A 9 0.35 9.88 -10.28
N ARG A 10 0.92 10.53 -9.25
CA ARG A 10 2.34 10.36 -8.90
C ARG A 10 2.68 9.03 -8.23
N LYS A 11 1.69 8.35 -7.64
CA LYS A 11 1.88 7.06 -6.98
C LYS A 11 1.88 5.91 -7.99
N LYS A 12 2.74 4.93 -7.74
CA LYS A 12 2.71 3.65 -8.46
C LYS A 12 1.35 2.96 -8.27
N ARG A 13 0.76 2.52 -9.38
CA ARG A 13 -0.56 1.89 -9.46
C ARG A 13 -0.37 0.41 -9.73
N PHE A 14 -1.03 -0.42 -8.93
CA PHE A 14 -1.07 -1.86 -9.12
C PHE A 14 -2.49 -2.27 -9.50
N ALA A 15 -2.60 -3.25 -10.40
CA ALA A 15 -3.90 -3.74 -10.88
C ALA A 15 -4.54 -4.64 -9.82
N THR A 16 -3.73 -5.48 -9.17
CA THR A 16 -4.17 -6.43 -8.14
C THR A 16 -3.63 -6.07 -6.76
N ARG A 17 -4.26 -6.67 -5.74
CA ARG A 17 -3.81 -6.55 -4.35
C ARG A 17 -2.48 -7.30 -4.16
N GLU A 18 -2.36 -8.49 -4.72
CA GLU A 18 -1.15 -9.33 -4.64
C GLU A 18 0.08 -8.63 -5.22
N GLU A 19 -0.01 -8.03 -6.42
CA GLU A 19 1.11 -7.26 -6.99
C GLU A 19 1.56 -6.11 -6.06
N ALA A 20 0.60 -5.45 -5.42
CA ALA A 20 0.91 -4.39 -4.47
C ALA A 20 1.56 -4.96 -3.21
N GLU A 21 1.07 -6.07 -2.68
CA GLU A 21 1.66 -6.73 -1.50
C GLU A 21 3.07 -7.28 -1.79
N GLU A 22 3.30 -7.86 -2.98
CA GLU A 22 4.64 -8.31 -3.40
C GLU A 22 5.61 -7.13 -3.57
N ALA A 23 5.13 -5.99 -4.09
CA ALA A 23 5.93 -4.77 -4.16
C ALA A 23 6.18 -4.17 -2.76
N ALA A 24 5.26 -4.35 -1.82
CA ALA A 24 5.44 -3.95 -0.42
C ALA A 24 6.50 -4.82 0.26
N ALA A 25 6.46 -6.14 0.04
CA ALA A 25 7.39 -7.11 0.61
C ALA A 25 8.83 -6.93 0.10
N ARG A 26 8.99 -6.52 -1.17
CA ARG A 26 10.32 -6.22 -1.75
C ARG A 26 10.90 -4.88 -1.30
N ALA A 27 10.09 -4.00 -0.70
CA ALA A 27 10.58 -2.70 -0.29
C ALA A 27 11.41 -2.81 1.00
N PRO A 28 12.50 -2.02 1.14
CA PRO A 28 13.33 -2.04 2.35
C PRO A 28 12.69 -1.37 3.57
N PHE A 29 11.42 -0.94 3.46
CA PHE A 29 10.67 -0.27 4.52
C PHE A 29 9.21 -0.73 4.50
N THR A 30 8.55 -0.69 5.66
CA THR A 30 7.14 -1.09 5.80
C THR A 30 6.24 -0.28 4.86
N LEU A 31 5.76 -0.94 3.82
CA LEU A 31 4.74 -0.46 2.92
C LEU A 31 3.47 -1.29 3.08
N ARG A 32 2.32 -0.64 2.88
CA ARG A 32 1.02 -1.30 2.92
C ARG A 32 0.25 -1.00 1.65
N ALA A 33 -0.33 -2.03 1.06
CA ALA A 33 -1.25 -1.92 -0.05
C ALA A 33 -2.61 -1.42 0.46
N TYR A 34 -3.14 -0.37 -0.15
CA TYR A 34 -4.50 0.10 0.11
C TYR A 34 -5.24 0.37 -1.20
N LYS A 35 -6.56 0.12 -1.20
CA LYS A 35 -7.42 0.44 -2.33
C LYS A 35 -7.76 1.92 -2.32
N CYS A 36 -7.43 2.61 -3.40
CA CYS A 36 -7.71 4.03 -3.54
C CYS A 36 -9.19 4.27 -3.85
N SER A 37 -9.87 5.13 -3.10
CA SER A 37 -11.25 5.51 -3.38
C SER A 37 -11.43 6.37 -4.65
N LEU A 38 -10.35 6.90 -5.23
CA LEU A 38 -10.40 7.74 -6.43
C LEU A 38 -10.26 6.94 -7.72
N CYS A 39 -9.19 6.13 -7.82
CA CYS A 39 -8.86 5.40 -9.04
C CYS A 39 -9.23 3.91 -8.96
N HIS A 40 -9.75 3.47 -7.81
CA HIS A 40 -10.10 2.07 -7.50
C HIS A 40 -8.96 1.05 -7.64
N ARG A 41 -7.73 1.51 -7.92
CA ARG A 41 -6.50 0.71 -8.00
C ARG A 41 -5.81 0.60 -6.65
N PHE A 42 -4.85 -0.32 -6.57
CA PHE A 42 -4.04 -0.54 -5.38
C PHE A 42 -2.81 0.36 -5.39
N HIS A 43 -2.56 0.99 -4.24
CA HIS A 43 -1.43 1.87 -4.02
C HIS A 43 -0.68 1.48 -2.76
N LEU A 44 0.59 1.88 -2.70
CA LEU A 44 1.41 1.71 -1.51
C LEU A 44 1.39 2.95 -0.61
N THR A 45 1.44 2.70 0.69
CA THR A 45 1.58 3.72 1.72
C THR A 45 2.49 3.21 2.83
N SER A 46 3.44 4.05 3.25
CA SER A 46 4.25 3.81 4.45
C SER A 46 3.56 4.24 5.74
N ARG A 47 2.34 4.79 5.64
CA ARG A 47 1.57 5.18 6.82
C ARG A 47 1.06 3.94 7.54
N THR A 48 1.62 3.67 8.70
CA THR A 48 1.20 2.61 9.62
C THR A 48 0.17 3.09 10.64
N LYS A 49 0.13 4.40 10.95
CA LYS A 49 -0.78 5.00 11.94
C LYS A 49 -2.25 4.84 11.53
N GLY A 50 -2.96 3.94 12.22
CA GLY A 50 -4.41 3.70 12.04
C GLY A 50 -4.79 2.71 10.94
N MET A 51 -3.84 1.98 10.33
CA MET A 51 -4.15 0.90 9.38
C MET A 51 -4.03 -0.46 10.06
N LYS A 52 -4.97 -1.38 9.77
CA LYS A 52 -4.88 -2.78 10.19
C LYS A 52 -3.60 -3.37 9.59
N LEU A 53 -2.78 -4.01 10.42
CA LEU A 53 -1.57 -4.70 10.01
C LEU A 53 -1.95 -5.74 8.93
N PRO A 54 -1.31 -5.73 7.76
CA PRO A 54 -1.52 -6.79 6.79
C PRO A 54 -0.92 -8.09 7.32
N VAL A 55 -1.49 -9.23 6.92
CA VAL A 55 -1.15 -10.55 7.48
C VAL A 55 0.33 -10.90 7.32
N HIS A 56 0.97 -10.44 6.23
CA HIS A 56 2.40 -10.62 5.98
C HIS A 56 3.33 -9.84 6.92
N GLU A 57 2.82 -8.85 7.66
CA GLU A 57 3.58 -8.13 8.69
C GLU A 57 3.47 -8.79 10.06
N LEU A 58 2.50 -9.69 10.26
CA LEU A 58 2.38 -10.50 11.48
C LEU A 58 3.36 -11.69 11.49
N ASP A 59 3.87 -12.08 10.31
CA ASP A 59 4.73 -13.25 10.14
C ASP A 59 6.23 -12.90 10.19
N ARG A 60 6.62 -11.63 10.36
CA ARG A 60 8.04 -11.26 10.42
C ARG A 60 8.59 -11.55 11.82
N PRO A 61 9.46 -12.56 12.00
CA PRO A 61 10.14 -12.75 13.28
C PRO A 61 11.07 -11.56 13.53
N GLU A 62 11.16 -11.16 14.81
CA GLU A 62 11.98 -10.05 15.33
C GLU A 62 13.47 -10.21 15.03
#